data_AF-A0A376MTQ6-F1
#
_entry.id   AF-A0A376MTQ6-F1
#
_cell.length_a   1.000
_cell.length_b   1.000
_cell.length_c   1.000
_cell.angle_alpha   90.00
_cell.angle_beta   90.00
_cell.angle_gamma   90.00
#
_symmetry.space_group_name_H-M   'P 1'
#
loop_
_entity.id
_entity.type
_entity.pdbx_description
1 polymer ?
#
loop_
_entity_poly.entity_id
_entity_poly.type
_entity_poly.pdbx_seq_one_letter_code
_entity_poly.pdbx_strand_id
1 'polypeptide(L)'
;MFNTVREAVAATGATASVIYVPAPFCKDSILEAIDAGIKLIITITEGIPTLDMLTVKVKLDEAGVRMIGPNCPGVITPGECKIGIQPGHIHKPGKVGIVSRSGTLTMKR
;
A
#
# COMPACT_ATOMS: atom_id res chain seq x y z
N MET A 1 -16.31 -4.93 -9.66
CA MET A 1 -16.20 -3.86 -8.66
C MET A 1 -17.05 -4.26 -7.48
N PHE A 2 -16.57 -4.06 -6.25
CA PHE A 2 -17.27 -4.43 -5.01
C PHE A 2 -17.53 -3.17 -4.19
N ASN A 3 -18.49 -3.23 -3.27
CA ASN A 3 -18.84 -2.08 -2.43
C ASN A 3 -18.03 -2.04 -1.13
N THR A 4 -17.53 -3.18 -0.66
CA THR A 4 -16.68 -3.28 0.53
C THR A 4 -15.46 -4.15 0.28
N VAL A 5 -14.39 -3.92 1.06
CA VAL A 5 -13.17 -4.75 0.98
C VAL A 5 -13.49 -6.19 1.41
N ARG A 6 -14.40 -6.37 2.38
CA ARG A 6 -14.82 -7.69 2.86
C ARG A 6 -15.45 -8.54 1.76
N GLU A 7 -16.35 -7.96 0.97
CA GLU A 7 -16.94 -8.63 -0.20
C GLU A 7 -15.86 -9.03 -1.20
N ALA A 8 -14.95 -8.11 -1.52
CA ALA A 8 -13.87 -8.36 -2.47
C ALA A 8 -12.94 -9.50 -2.00
N VAL A 9 -12.54 -9.51 -0.73
CA VAL A 9 -11.70 -10.56 -0.15
C VAL A 9 -12.43 -11.91 -0.19
N ALA A 10 -13.69 -11.96 0.23
CA ALA A 10 -14.46 -13.21 0.21
C ALA A 10 -14.62 -13.80 -1.20
N ALA A 11 -14.83 -12.94 -2.21
CA ALA A 11 -15.04 -13.37 -3.58
C ALA A 11 -13.73 -13.75 -4.32
N THR A 12 -12.59 -13.16 -3.94
CA THR A 12 -11.35 -13.25 -4.73
C THR A 12 -10.18 -13.91 -4.00
N GLY A 13 -10.23 -13.99 -2.67
CA GLY A 13 -9.09 -14.41 -1.85
C GLY A 13 -7.93 -13.41 -1.87
N ALA A 14 -8.16 -12.15 -2.24
CA ALA A 14 -7.12 -11.12 -2.27
C ALA A 14 -6.45 -10.96 -0.89
N THR A 15 -5.12 -10.96 -0.87
CA THR A 15 -4.30 -10.88 0.35
C THR A 15 -3.59 -9.53 0.52
N ALA A 16 -3.54 -8.73 -0.55
CA ALA A 16 -2.94 -7.42 -0.58
C ALA A 16 -3.91 -6.39 -1.17
N SER A 17 -3.85 -5.14 -0.67
CA SER A 17 -4.66 -4.02 -1.15
C SER A 17 -3.79 -2.80 -1.45
N VAL A 18 -4.24 -1.99 -2.40
CA VAL A 18 -3.64 -0.69 -2.75
C VAL A 18 -4.68 0.41 -2.59
N ILE A 19 -4.31 1.48 -1.88
CA ILE A 19 -5.20 2.58 -1.52
C ILE A 19 -4.81 3.83 -2.31
N TYR A 20 -5.75 4.27 -3.16
CA TYR A 20 -5.73 5.52 -3.94
C TYR A 20 -6.83 6.49 -3.50
N VAL A 21 -7.25 6.39 -2.24
CA VAL A 21 -8.36 7.17 -1.66
C VAL A 21 -7.88 8.57 -1.28
N PRO A 22 -8.70 9.63 -1.38
CA PRO A 22 -8.30 10.96 -0.89
C PRO A 22 -7.97 10.98 0.60
N ALA A 23 -7.01 11.84 0.99
CA ALA A 23 -6.44 11.88 2.35
C ALA A 23 -7.47 11.89 3.50
N PRO A 24 -8.58 12.67 3.44
CA PRO A 24 -9.57 12.69 4.53
C PRO A 24 -10.25 11.34 4.80
N PHE A 25 -10.26 10.43 3.83
CA PHE A 25 -10.95 9.14 3.93
C PHE A 25 -9.97 7.95 4.03
N CYS A 26 -8.66 8.21 3.98
CA CYS A 26 -7.66 7.14 3.96
C CYS A 26 -7.62 6.32 5.23
N LYS A 27 -7.82 6.94 6.39
CA LYS A 27 -7.86 6.23 7.67
C LYS A 27 -8.92 5.13 7.65
N ASP A 28 -10.14 5.49 7.29
CA ASP A 28 -11.27 4.55 7.24
C ASP A 28 -11.00 3.43 6.23
N SER A 29 -10.42 3.75 5.08
CA SER A 29 -10.04 2.74 4.07
C SER A 29 -8.97 1.77 4.56
N ILE A 30 -7.98 2.25 5.32
CA ILE A 30 -6.94 1.41 5.90
C ILE A 30 -7.54 0.50 6.98
N LEU A 31 -8.39 1.04 7.85
CA LEU A 31 -9.06 0.28 8.89
C LEU A 31 -10.01 -0.78 8.31
N GLU A 32 -10.76 -0.44 7.26
CA GLU A 32 -11.61 -1.39 6.55
C GLU A 32 -10.80 -2.55 5.95
N ALA A 33 -9.64 -2.25 5.36
CA ALA A 33 -8.75 -3.28 4.82
C ALA A 33 -8.18 -4.20 5.92
N ILE A 34 -7.82 -3.65 7.08
CA ILE A 34 -7.39 -4.43 8.25
C ILE A 34 -8.53 -5.37 8.69
N ASP A 35 -9.74 -4.84 8.87
CA ASP A 35 -10.91 -5.60 9.33
C ASP A 35 -11.36 -6.68 8.33
N ALA A 36 -11.13 -6.46 7.04
CA ALA A 36 -11.38 -7.45 5.99
C ALA A 36 -10.31 -8.55 5.91
N GLY A 37 -9.23 -8.46 6.70
CA GLY A 37 -8.20 -9.49 6.81
C GLY A 37 -7.06 -9.38 5.80
N ILE A 38 -6.91 -8.23 5.12
CA ILE A 38 -5.77 -7.97 4.24
C ILE A 38 -4.46 -8.02 5.05
N LYS A 39 -3.43 -8.65 4.48
CA LYS A 39 -2.14 -8.84 5.16
C LYS A 39 -1.09 -7.81 4.74
N LEU A 40 -1.23 -7.26 3.54
CA LEU A 40 -0.36 -6.22 3.01
C LEU A 40 -1.18 -5.06 2.43
N ILE A 41 -1.00 -3.86 2.99
CA ILE A 41 -1.66 -2.65 2.53
C ILE A 41 -0.60 -1.70 1.94
N ILE A 42 -0.86 -1.15 0.76
CA ILE A 42 0.03 -0.17 0.12
C ILE A 42 -0.74 1.13 -0.04
N THR A 43 -0.35 2.16 0.70
CA THR A 43 -1.04 3.45 0.73
C THR A 43 -0.24 4.47 -0.07
N ILE A 44 -0.77 4.88 -1.21
CA ILE A 44 -0.11 5.83 -2.12
C ILE A 44 -0.38 7.27 -1.69
N THR A 45 -1.57 7.51 -1.14
CA THR A 45 -2.08 8.85 -0.82
C THR A 45 -1.12 9.70 0.02
N GLU A 46 -0.99 10.96 -0.39
CA GLU A 46 -0.27 12.01 0.31
C GLU A 46 -1.23 12.90 1.11
N GLY A 47 -0.73 13.51 2.20
CA GLY A 47 -1.47 14.53 2.96
C GLY A 47 -2.38 13.98 4.06
N ILE A 48 -2.26 12.71 4.42
CA ILE A 48 -3.00 12.14 5.56
C ILE A 48 -2.53 12.81 6.86
N PRO A 49 -3.45 13.31 7.72
CA PRO A 49 -3.08 13.91 9.00
C PRO A 49 -2.23 12.96 9.86
N THR A 50 -1.18 13.47 10.49
CA THR A 50 -0.27 12.67 11.33
C THR A 50 -1.03 11.95 12.46
N LEU A 51 -2.04 12.59 13.04
CA LEU A 51 -2.83 12.00 14.13
C LEU A 51 -3.62 10.76 13.68
N ASP A 52 -4.12 10.77 12.44
CA ASP A 52 -4.76 9.60 11.83
C ASP A 52 -3.75 8.49 11.61
N MET A 53 -2.56 8.82 11.11
CA MET A 53 -1.50 7.84 10.92
C MET A 53 -0.97 7.23 12.22
N LEU A 54 -0.95 7.98 13.33
CA LEU A 54 -0.64 7.43 14.65
C LEU A 54 -1.65 6.36 15.07
N THR A 55 -2.94 6.63 14.88
CA THR A 55 -4.02 5.67 15.18
C THR A 55 -3.90 4.43 14.30
N VAL A 56 -3.72 4.63 13.00
CA VAL A 56 -3.54 3.55 12.01
C VAL A 56 -2.32 2.69 12.36
N LYS A 57 -1.21 3.30 12.76
CA LYS A 57 0.02 2.57 13.08
C LYS A 57 -0.20 1.59 14.23
N VAL A 58 -0.88 2.02 15.29
CA VAL A 58 -1.24 1.13 16.41
C VAL A 58 -2.13 -0.01 15.93
N LYS A 59 -3.14 0.27 15.11
CA LYS A 59 -4.05 -0.78 14.58
C LYS A 59 -3.37 -1.79 13.68
N LEU A 60 -2.41 -1.37 12.86
CA LEU A 60 -1.59 -2.27 12.05
C LEU A 60 -0.78 -3.23 12.93
N ASP A 61 -0.18 -2.71 14.01
CA ASP A 61 0.64 -3.50 14.92
C ASP A 61 -0.21 -4.49 15.74
N GLU A 62 -1.36 -4.05 16.26
CA GLU A 62 -2.34 -4.90 16.96
C GLU A 62 -2.84 -6.05 16.07
N ALA A 63 -3.12 -5.76 14.79
CA ALA A 63 -3.65 -6.74 13.85
C ALA A 63 -2.58 -7.61 13.16
N GLY A 64 -1.29 -7.30 13.35
CA GLY A 64 -0.18 -7.97 12.65
C GLY A 64 -0.20 -7.76 11.14
N VAL A 65 -0.72 -6.62 10.67
CA VAL A 65 -0.84 -6.27 9.25
C VAL A 65 0.32 -5.39 8.82
N ARG A 66 0.92 -5.68 7.66
CA ARG A 66 1.99 -4.86 7.10
C ARG A 66 1.41 -3.75 6.23
N MET A 67 1.89 -2.53 6.41
CA MET A 67 1.61 -1.42 5.49
C MET A 67 2.88 -0.78 4.94
N ILE A 68 2.88 -0.44 3.65
CA ILE A 68 3.90 0.38 2.99
C ILE A 68 3.29 1.74 2.64
N GLY A 69 3.98 2.82 3.01
CA GLY A 69 3.48 4.19 2.91
C GLY A 69 3.06 4.75 4.28
N PRO A 70 2.22 5.80 4.32
CA PRO A 70 1.59 6.50 3.19
C PRO A 70 2.60 7.34 2.39
N ASN A 71 2.11 8.13 1.42
CA ASN A 71 2.94 9.01 0.58
C ASN A 71 4.13 8.28 -0.02
N CYS A 72 3.85 7.20 -0.77
CA CYS A 72 4.90 6.38 -1.37
C CYS A 72 4.56 6.01 -2.81
N PRO A 73 5.58 5.70 -3.65
CA PRO A 73 5.33 5.26 -5.01
C PRO A 73 4.81 3.82 -5.10
N GLY A 74 4.85 3.05 -4.00
CA GLY A 74 4.51 1.64 -3.93
C GLY A 74 5.71 0.70 -3.95
N VAL A 75 5.50 -0.51 -4.46
CA VAL A 75 6.49 -1.59 -4.55
C VAL A 75 6.47 -2.25 -5.93
N ILE A 76 7.64 -2.68 -6.39
CA ILE A 76 7.81 -3.42 -7.64
C ILE A 76 8.78 -4.58 -7.45
N THR A 77 8.34 -5.77 -7.87
CA THR A 77 9.20 -6.93 -8.12
C THR A 77 9.41 -7.00 -9.63
N PRO A 78 10.58 -6.62 -10.16
CA PRO A 78 10.79 -6.48 -11.60
C PRO A 78 10.54 -7.79 -12.36
N GLY A 79 9.73 -7.73 -13.42
CA GLY A 79 9.37 -8.91 -14.23
C GLY A 79 8.26 -9.79 -13.64
N GLU A 80 7.77 -9.49 -12.43
CA GLU A 80 6.75 -10.30 -11.75
C GLU A 80 5.49 -9.49 -11.44
N CYS A 81 5.58 -8.51 -10.54
CA CYS A 81 4.42 -7.77 -10.06
C CYS A 81 4.78 -6.33 -9.69
N LYS A 82 3.84 -5.42 -9.89
CA LYS A 82 3.94 -4.01 -9.50
C LYS A 82 2.66 -3.59 -8.79
N ILE A 83 2.81 -2.97 -7.63
CA ILE A 83 1.71 -2.31 -6.92
C ILE A 83 2.13 -0.87 -6.63
N GLY A 84 1.53 0.07 -7.36
CA GLY A 84 1.84 1.49 -7.24
C GLY A 84 2.10 2.19 -8.57
N ILE A 85 2.65 3.39 -8.49
CA ILE A 85 2.82 4.34 -9.60
C ILE A 85 4.19 4.27 -10.26
N GLN A 86 5.03 3.29 -9.90
CA GLN A 86 6.37 3.15 -10.48
C GLN A 86 6.33 2.82 -11.99
N PRO A 87 7.25 3.35 -12.82
CA PRO A 87 7.36 2.97 -14.22
C PRO A 87 8.05 1.60 -14.33
N GLY A 88 7.37 0.61 -14.88
CA GLY A 88 7.88 -0.77 -14.93
C GLY A 88 9.10 -0.94 -15.84
N HIS A 89 9.14 -0.25 -16.97
CA HIS A 89 10.13 -0.47 -18.04
C HIS A 89 11.58 -0.13 -17.68
N ILE A 90 11.81 0.65 -16.61
CA ILE A 90 13.17 0.98 -16.15
C ILE A 90 13.75 -0.08 -15.21
N HIS A 91 12.91 -0.97 -14.66
CA HIS A 91 13.32 -1.98 -13.69
C HIS A 91 13.61 -3.31 -14.41
N LYS A 92 14.69 -3.99 -14.01
CA LYS A 92 15.07 -5.31 -14.53
C LYS A 92 15.28 -6.30 -13.38
N PRO A 93 14.94 -7.59 -13.56
CA PRO A 93 15.28 -8.62 -12.58
C PRO A 93 16.78 -8.62 -12.29
N GLY A 94 17.16 -8.77 -11.02
CA GLY A 94 18.54 -8.66 -10.58
C GLY A 94 18.73 -9.05 -9.12
N LYS A 95 19.89 -8.72 -8.56
CA LYS A 95 20.30 -9.11 -7.20
C LYS A 95 20.31 -7.93 -6.20
N VAL A 96 19.79 -6.77 -6.60
CA VAL A 96 19.84 -5.52 -5.82
C VAL A 96 18.44 -5.18 -5.31
N GLY A 97 18.32 -5.01 -3.99
CA GLY A 97 17.13 -4.45 -3.35
C GLY A 97 17.29 -2.97 -3.08
N ILE A 98 16.25 -2.17 -3.34
CA ILE A 98 16.26 -0.72 -3.11
C ILE A 98 15.14 -0.36 -2.13
N VAL A 99 15.48 0.38 -1.09
CA VAL A 99 14.52 0.97 -0.15
C VAL A 99 14.79 2.46 -0.10
N SER A 100 13.75 3.27 -0.33
CA SER A 100 13.86 4.72 -0.38
C SER A 100 12.58 5.38 0.12
N ARG A 101 12.75 6.52 0.79
CA ARG A 101 11.63 7.38 1.20
C ARG A 101 11.17 8.32 0.08
N SER A 102 11.89 8.39 -1.04
CA SER A 102 11.57 9.25 -2.18
C SER A 102 11.38 8.44 -3.45
N GLY A 103 10.21 8.56 -4.08
CA GLY A 103 9.90 7.87 -5.32
C GLY A 103 10.79 8.30 -6.49
N THR A 104 11.10 9.59 -6.61
CA THR A 104 11.92 10.10 -7.71
C THR A 104 13.37 9.63 -7.62
N LEU A 105 13.96 9.57 -6.42
CA LEU A 105 15.31 9.02 -6.25
C LEU A 105 15.37 7.51 -6.53
N THR A 106 14.28 6.78 -6.28
CA THR A 106 14.21 5.32 -6.53
C THR A 106 14.27 4.99 -8.03
N MET A 107 13.91 5.94 -8.88
CA MET A 107 13.84 5.78 -10.34
C MET A 107 15.01 6.42 -11.08
N LYS A 108 15.93 7.08 -10.37
CA LYS A 108 17.13 7.67 -10.99
C LYS A 108 18.05 6.53 -11.42
N ARG A 109 18.36 6.51 -12.71
CA ARG A 109 19.46 5.72 -13.29
C ARG A 109 20.80 6.23 -12.80
#